data_AF-A0A8H5M4G5-F1
#
_entry.id   AF-A0A8H5M4G5-F1
#
_cell.length_a   1.000
_cell.length_b   1.000
_cell.length_c   1.000
_cell.angle_alpha   90.00
_cell.angle_beta   90.00
_cell.angle_gamma   90.00
#
_symmetry.space_group_name_H-M   'P 1'
#
loop_
_entity.id
_entity.type
_entity.pdbx_description
1 polymer ?
#
loop_
_entity_poly.entity_id
_entity_poly.type
_entity_poly.pdbx_seq_one_letter_code
_entity_poly.pdbx_strand_id
1 'polypeptide(L)'
;MLQRYIRIPARACPPATSSTTSFNYYKRKMSYDFGSMTSAQETIGKSFLAIPSFAVVGASKDQTKVGNRILRWYQTRDFDVTPVHPKEPELEGIKTITDISELSSPKTTALSVITPPKVTLGVLKKAKELDVPALWIQPGAEDEAVLQYIKENDLTDRVIYGGPCILVLGDGIRSKL
;
A
#
# COMPACT_ATOMS: atom_id res chain seq x y z
N MET A 1 -4.84 26.64 15.05
CA MET A 1 -3.93 25.93 14.12
C MET A 1 -3.16 24.87 14.90
N LEU A 2 -3.43 23.58 14.66
CA LEU A 2 -2.57 22.42 14.97
C LEU A 2 -3.34 21.18 14.49
N GLN A 3 -2.96 20.63 13.34
CA GLN A 3 -3.51 19.36 12.86
C GLN A 3 -3.07 18.24 13.82
N ARG A 4 -4.03 17.66 14.54
CA ARG A 4 -3.82 16.46 15.36
C ARG A 4 -3.61 15.28 14.41
N TYR A 5 -2.35 14.92 14.20
CA TYR A 5 -1.99 13.62 13.63
C TYR A 5 -2.55 12.51 14.54
N ILE A 6 -3.36 11.63 13.98
CA ILE A 6 -3.81 10.41 14.66
C ILE A 6 -2.55 9.58 14.97
N ARG A 7 -2.15 9.52 16.25
CA ARG A 7 -1.09 8.64 16.74
C ARG A 7 -1.61 7.21 16.70
N ILE A 8 -1.21 6.44 15.69
CA ILE A 8 -1.32 4.97 15.73
C ILE A 8 -0.26 4.47 16.71
N PRO A 9 -0.61 3.72 17.78
CA PRO A 9 0.35 3.32 18.81
C PRO A 9 1.44 2.37 18.27
N ALA A 10 2.70 2.73 18.51
CA ALA A 10 3.93 2.14 17.97
C ALA A 10 4.30 0.73 18.49
N ARG A 11 3.37 -0.05 19.05
CA ARG A 11 3.68 -1.36 19.68
C ARG A 11 3.15 -2.59 18.93
N ALA A 12 2.73 -2.50 17.68
CA ALA A 12 1.91 -3.55 17.05
C ALA A 12 2.53 -4.41 15.92
N CYS A 13 3.82 -4.81 15.96
CA CYS A 13 4.31 -5.82 14.99
C CYS A 13 5.54 -6.63 15.45
N PRO A 14 5.57 -7.98 15.35
CA PRO A 14 6.75 -8.82 15.58
C PRO A 14 7.50 -8.99 14.25
N PRO A 15 8.69 -9.60 14.26
CA PRO A 15 9.41 -9.94 13.05
C PRO A 15 8.60 -10.88 12.14
N ALA A 16 8.83 -10.76 10.83
CA ALA A 16 8.21 -11.60 9.82
C ALA A 16 8.67 -13.06 10.00
N THR A 17 7.80 -13.91 10.53
CA THR A 17 7.98 -15.36 10.52
C THR A 17 6.88 -16.01 9.69
N SER A 18 7.27 -17.02 8.92
CA SER A 18 6.46 -17.76 7.96
C SER A 18 5.26 -18.47 8.59
N SER A 19 4.17 -18.50 7.80
CA SER A 19 2.98 -19.38 7.89
C SER A 19 2.15 -19.33 9.19
N THR A 20 0.87 -18.97 9.02
CA THR A 20 -0.25 -19.09 9.99
C THR A 20 -0.22 -18.14 11.20
N THR A 21 0.96 -17.85 11.76
CA THR A 21 1.09 -17.02 12.98
C THR A 21 0.85 -15.53 12.71
N SER A 22 1.28 -15.01 11.55
CA SER A 22 1.15 -13.59 11.20
C SER A 22 -0.32 -13.15 11.02
N PHE A 23 -1.15 -13.99 10.40
CA PHE A 23 -2.59 -13.72 10.22
C PHE A 23 -3.31 -13.59 11.58
N ASN A 24 -3.02 -14.51 12.50
CA ASN A 24 -3.58 -14.51 13.85
C ASN A 24 -3.01 -13.39 14.73
N TYR A 25 -1.77 -12.97 14.51
CA TYR A 25 -1.17 -11.84 15.21
C TYR A 25 -1.82 -10.51 14.83
N TYR A 26 -2.03 -10.24 13.54
CA TYR A 26 -2.66 -9.00 13.07
C TYR A 26 -4.12 -8.90 13.47
N LYS A 27 -4.88 -10.01 13.40
CA LYS A 27 -6.28 -10.07 13.89
C LYS A 27 -6.40 -9.70 15.37
N ARG A 28 -5.46 -10.12 16.22
CA ARG A 28 -5.57 -9.96 17.68
C ARG A 28 -5.23 -8.57 18.22
N LYS A 29 -4.35 -7.82 17.53
CA LYS A 29 -3.70 -6.62 18.10
C LYS A 29 -4.25 -5.29 17.59
N MET A 30 -4.97 -5.26 16.47
CA MET A 30 -5.43 -4.01 15.85
C MET A 30 -6.89 -3.64 16.12
N SER A 31 -7.69 -4.49 16.81
CA SER A 31 -9.15 -4.28 17.02
C SER A 31 -9.87 -3.74 15.78
N TYR A 32 -9.40 -4.13 14.59
CA TYR A 32 -9.88 -3.69 13.30
C TYR A 32 -10.40 -4.93 12.64
N ASP A 33 -11.68 -4.92 12.28
CA ASP A 33 -12.26 -6.01 11.51
C ASP A 33 -11.64 -5.93 10.11
N PHE A 34 -10.54 -6.66 9.91
CA PHE A 34 -9.96 -6.89 8.60
C PHE A 34 -10.99 -7.71 7.83
N GLY A 35 -11.97 -7.00 7.26
CA GLY A 35 -13.03 -7.58 6.47
C GLY A 35 -12.46 -8.58 5.48
N SER A 36 -13.17 -9.68 5.28
CA SER A 36 -12.81 -10.64 4.23
C SER A 36 -12.77 -9.91 2.89
N MET A 37 -11.70 -10.10 2.13
CA MET A 37 -11.61 -9.62 0.76
C MET A 37 -12.70 -10.27 -0.08
N THR A 38 -13.39 -9.50 -0.93
CA THR A 38 -14.39 -10.05 -1.86
C THR A 38 -13.70 -10.85 -2.98
N SER A 39 -14.43 -11.70 -3.69
CA SER A 39 -13.89 -12.42 -4.86
C SER A 39 -13.41 -11.46 -5.95
N ALA A 40 -14.09 -10.33 -6.14
CA ALA A 40 -13.66 -9.28 -7.07
C ALA A 40 -12.33 -8.66 -6.64
N GLN A 41 -12.19 -8.29 -5.36
CA GLN A 41 -10.94 -7.75 -4.82
C GLN A 41 -9.81 -8.79 -4.85
N GLU A 42 -10.10 -10.09 -4.71
CA GLU A 42 -9.09 -11.15 -4.89
C GLU A 42 -8.55 -11.18 -6.32
N THR A 43 -9.42 -11.07 -7.33
CA THR A 43 -9.01 -11.00 -8.73
C THR A 43 -8.14 -9.76 -8.98
N ILE A 44 -8.56 -8.58 -8.52
CA ILE A 44 -7.76 -7.35 -8.65
C ILE A 44 -6.43 -7.50 -7.90
N GLY A 45 -6.43 -8.10 -6.71
CA GLY A 45 -5.23 -8.40 -5.94
C GLY A 45 -4.23 -9.29 -6.68
N LYS A 46 -4.71 -10.31 -7.39
CA LYS A 46 -3.86 -11.15 -8.25
C LYS A 46 -3.26 -10.34 -9.39
N SER A 47 -4.09 -9.58 -10.11
CA SER A 47 -3.63 -8.70 -11.20
C SER A 47 -2.62 -7.66 -10.71
N PHE A 48 -2.84 -7.09 -9.52
CA PHE A 48 -1.94 -6.13 -8.88
C PHE A 48 -0.57 -6.76 -8.60
N LEU A 49 -0.53 -7.95 -7.99
CA LEU A 49 0.73 -8.62 -7.63
C LEU A 49 1.44 -9.28 -8.82
N ALA A 50 0.77 -9.40 -9.98
CA ALA A 50 1.38 -9.86 -11.23
C ALA A 50 2.12 -8.74 -12.00
N ILE A 51 2.04 -7.48 -11.55
CA ILE A 51 2.76 -6.35 -12.17
C ILE A 51 4.27 -6.49 -11.88
N PRO A 52 5.17 -6.13 -12.83
CA PRO A 52 6.61 -6.37 -12.66
C PRO A 52 7.26 -5.57 -11.51
N SER A 53 6.87 -4.30 -11.36
CA SER A 53 7.50 -3.38 -10.40
C SER A 53 6.46 -2.76 -9.47
N PHE A 54 6.91 -2.33 -8.30
CA PHE A 54 6.06 -1.75 -7.26
C PHE A 54 6.63 -0.44 -6.74
N ALA A 55 5.77 0.44 -6.24
CA ALA A 55 6.21 1.58 -5.45
C ALA A 55 5.40 1.74 -4.16
N VAL A 56 6.08 2.09 -3.08
CA VAL A 56 5.45 2.32 -1.76
C VAL A 56 5.34 3.80 -1.51
N VAL A 57 4.14 4.34 -1.77
CA VAL A 57 3.81 5.76 -1.58
C VAL A 57 3.44 6.04 -0.13
N GLY A 58 4.25 6.85 0.53
CA GLY A 58 4.19 7.01 1.99
C GLY A 58 5.05 5.97 2.71
N ALA A 59 6.16 5.54 2.10
CA ALA A 59 7.21 4.80 2.80
C ALA A 59 7.71 5.59 4.03
N SER A 60 8.44 4.95 4.95
CA SER A 60 8.96 5.66 6.12
C SER A 60 10.30 5.09 6.59
N LYS A 61 11.13 5.94 7.19
CA LYS A 61 12.34 5.50 7.94
C LYS A 61 12.03 4.86 9.28
N ASP A 62 10.86 5.15 9.83
CA ASP A 62 10.45 4.59 11.11
C ASP A 62 9.91 3.18 10.89
N GLN A 63 10.68 2.18 11.32
CA GLN A 63 10.36 0.76 11.14
C GLN A 63 9.07 0.31 11.86
N THR A 64 8.56 1.11 12.79
CA THR A 64 7.29 0.81 13.45
C THR A 64 6.08 1.18 12.59
N LYS A 65 6.26 2.06 11.60
CA LYS A 65 5.18 2.55 10.73
C LYS A 65 4.84 1.56 9.63
N VAL A 66 3.56 1.57 9.24
CA VAL A 66 3.00 0.68 8.20
C VAL A 66 3.74 0.83 6.87
N GLY A 67 4.06 2.05 6.45
CA GLY A 67 4.81 2.30 5.21
C GLY A 67 6.18 1.62 5.16
N ASN A 68 6.93 1.61 6.26
CA ASN A 68 8.21 0.87 6.31
C ASN A 68 7.98 -0.65 6.29
N ARG A 69 7.00 -1.13 7.06
CA ARG A 69 6.68 -2.56 7.12
C ARG A 69 6.24 -3.11 5.77
N ILE A 70 5.51 -2.33 4.97
CA ILE A 70 5.12 -2.69 3.60
C ILE A 70 6.34 -2.68 2.67
N LEU A 71 7.22 -1.67 2.75
CA LEU A 71 8.47 -1.67 1.99
C LEU A 71 9.27 -2.95 2.23
N ARG A 72 9.47 -3.32 3.49
CA ARG A 72 10.15 -4.56 3.86
C ARG A 72 9.39 -5.82 3.45
N TRP A 73 8.05 -5.77 3.44
CA TRP A 73 7.23 -6.88 2.93
C TRP A 73 7.54 -7.17 1.46
N TYR A 74 7.67 -6.14 0.63
CA TYR A 74 8.08 -6.29 -0.77
C TYR A 74 9.52 -6.80 -0.90
N GLN A 75 10.47 -6.17 -0.20
CA GLN A 75 11.89 -6.56 -0.24
C GLN A 75 12.12 -8.02 0.16
N THR A 76 11.49 -8.48 1.25
CA THR A 76 11.63 -9.85 1.75
C THR A 76 10.99 -10.92 0.85
N ARG A 77 10.29 -10.50 -0.21
CA ARG A 77 9.67 -11.37 -1.22
C ARG A 77 10.30 -11.18 -2.60
N ASP A 78 11.43 -10.49 -2.65
CA ASP A 78 12.20 -10.23 -3.86
C ASP A 78 11.41 -9.50 -4.95
N PHE A 79 10.43 -8.67 -4.55
CA PHE A 79 9.76 -7.77 -5.47
C PHE A 79 10.65 -6.56 -5.78
N ASP A 80 10.65 -6.13 -7.04
CA ASP A 80 11.21 -4.84 -7.44
C ASP A 80 10.37 -3.71 -6.86
N VAL A 81 10.92 -2.96 -5.90
CA VAL A 81 10.16 -1.96 -5.15
C VAL A 81 10.93 -0.65 -5.01
N THR A 82 10.26 0.46 -5.35
CA THR A 82 10.78 1.82 -5.16
C THR A 82 10.03 2.53 -4.02
N PRO A 83 10.71 2.96 -2.95
CA PRO A 83 10.07 3.77 -1.92
C PRO A 83 9.84 5.22 -2.41
N VAL A 84 8.65 5.77 -2.15
CA VAL A 84 8.34 7.18 -2.42
C VAL A 84 8.23 7.93 -1.09
N HIS A 85 9.13 8.89 -0.89
CA HIS A 85 9.24 9.67 0.34
C HIS A 85 9.71 11.11 0.04
N PRO A 86 9.10 12.16 0.63
CA PRO A 86 9.38 13.55 0.26
C PRO A 86 10.72 14.13 0.72
N LYS A 87 11.47 13.43 1.58
CA LYS A 87 12.65 14.00 2.29
C LYS A 87 13.84 13.04 2.44
N GLU A 88 13.61 11.86 3.01
CA GLU A 88 14.66 10.83 3.11
C GLU A 88 15.07 10.40 1.70
N PRO A 89 16.36 10.39 1.35
CA PRO A 89 16.88 10.00 0.03
C PRO A 89 17.05 8.48 -0.15
N GLU A 90 17.01 7.73 0.95
CA GLU A 90 17.19 6.29 0.98
C GLU A 90 16.37 5.70 2.13
N LEU A 91 15.73 4.55 1.90
CA LEU A 91 14.99 3.78 2.90
C LEU A 91 15.28 2.29 2.72
N GLU A 92 15.65 1.61 3.81
CA GLU A 92 15.96 0.17 3.81
C GLU A 92 16.97 -0.23 2.71
N GLY A 93 17.96 0.62 2.44
CA GLY A 93 18.98 0.39 1.41
C GLY A 93 18.56 0.69 -0.03
N ILE A 94 17.35 1.19 -0.26
CA ILE A 94 16.82 1.54 -1.59
C ILE A 94 16.70 3.05 -1.73
N LYS A 95 17.20 3.59 -2.84
CA LYS A 95 17.01 5.00 -3.20
C LYS A 95 15.54 5.34 -3.30
N THR A 96 15.16 6.46 -2.70
CA THR A 96 13.78 6.96 -2.77
C THR A 96 13.61 7.91 -3.94
N ILE A 97 12.39 7.97 -4.46
CA ILE A 97 11.91 9.10 -5.27
C ILE A 97 10.98 9.99 -4.44
N THR A 98 10.82 11.26 -4.83
CA THR A 98 9.97 12.18 -4.06
C THR A 98 8.52 12.16 -4.50
N ASP A 99 8.27 11.80 -5.76
CA ASP A 99 6.96 11.77 -6.38
C ASP A 99 6.86 10.64 -7.42
N ILE A 100 5.65 10.11 -7.66
CA ILE A 100 5.43 9.03 -8.63
C ILE A 100 5.70 9.45 -10.09
N SER A 101 5.79 10.75 -10.39
CA SER A 101 6.24 11.22 -11.71
C SER A 101 7.72 10.92 -12.01
N GLU A 102 8.50 10.57 -10.98
CA GLU A 102 9.91 10.17 -11.14
C GLU A 102 10.06 8.67 -11.42
N LEU A 103 8.96 7.90 -11.47
CA LEU A 103 9.02 6.49 -11.85
C LEU A 103 9.57 6.35 -13.27
N SER A 104 10.56 5.46 -13.44
CA SER A 104 11.16 5.16 -14.74
C SER A 104 10.20 4.43 -15.68
N SER A 105 9.23 3.68 -15.14
CA SER A 105 8.28 2.88 -15.92
C SER A 105 6.91 2.82 -15.24
N PRO A 106 6.17 3.95 -15.17
CA PRO A 106 4.90 4.03 -14.45
C PRO A 106 3.84 3.04 -14.98
N LYS A 107 3.83 2.76 -16.29
CA LYS A 107 2.89 1.83 -16.93
C LYS A 107 3.09 0.36 -16.55
N THR A 108 4.22 0.02 -15.94
CA THR A 108 4.55 -1.32 -15.44
C THR A 108 4.83 -1.32 -13.94
N THR A 109 4.38 -0.28 -13.22
CA THR A 109 4.59 -0.13 -11.76
C THR A 109 3.26 -0.04 -11.03
N ALA A 110 2.99 -0.95 -10.10
CA ALA A 110 1.82 -0.89 -9.23
C ALA A 110 2.10 -0.12 -7.93
N LEU A 111 1.11 0.61 -7.39
CA LEU A 111 1.34 1.47 -6.21
C LEU A 111 0.68 0.92 -4.95
N SER A 112 1.44 0.79 -3.87
CA SER A 112 0.89 0.69 -2.51
C SER A 112 0.85 2.06 -1.86
N VAL A 113 -0.33 2.54 -1.47
CA VAL A 113 -0.53 3.92 -0.99
C VAL A 113 -0.92 3.94 0.49
N ILE A 114 -0.10 4.60 1.32
CA ILE A 114 -0.22 4.66 2.79
C ILE A 114 -0.13 6.12 3.28
N THR A 115 -0.50 7.07 2.41
CA THR A 115 -0.47 8.50 2.73
C THR A 115 -1.77 8.98 3.37
N PRO A 116 -1.79 10.15 4.03
CA PRO A 116 -3.05 10.76 4.47
C PRO A 116 -4.03 10.96 3.28
N PRO A 117 -5.36 10.86 3.49
CA PRO A 117 -6.34 10.83 2.39
C PRO A 117 -6.22 11.97 1.38
N LYS A 118 -5.96 13.21 1.84
CA LYS A 118 -5.73 14.36 0.95
C LYS A 118 -4.57 14.13 -0.03
N VAL A 119 -3.51 13.49 0.43
CA VAL A 119 -2.34 13.16 -0.41
C VAL A 119 -2.69 11.97 -1.32
N THR A 120 -3.38 10.96 -0.80
CA THR A 120 -3.87 9.80 -1.59
C THR A 120 -4.71 10.23 -2.77
N LEU A 121 -5.60 11.21 -2.60
CA LEU A 121 -6.39 11.77 -3.70
C LEU A 121 -5.51 12.42 -4.79
N GLY A 122 -4.44 13.11 -4.40
CA GLY A 122 -3.46 13.64 -5.35
C GLY A 122 -2.69 12.54 -6.09
N VAL A 123 -2.32 11.48 -5.36
CA VAL A 123 -1.66 10.29 -5.94
C VAL A 123 -2.57 9.61 -6.95
N LEU A 124 -3.86 9.44 -6.67
CA LEU A 124 -4.82 8.84 -7.60
C LEU A 124 -4.94 9.62 -8.91
N LYS A 125 -5.05 10.95 -8.82
CA LYS A 125 -5.11 11.83 -10.01
C LYS A 125 -3.87 11.67 -10.88
N LYS A 126 -2.70 11.75 -10.27
CA LYS A 126 -1.42 11.64 -10.98
C LYS A 126 -1.19 10.22 -11.52
N ALA A 127 -1.58 9.18 -10.77
CA ALA A 127 -1.49 7.81 -11.23
C ALA A 127 -2.38 7.55 -12.46
N LYS A 128 -3.57 8.17 -12.52
CA LYS A 128 -4.43 8.17 -13.71
C LYS A 128 -3.76 8.86 -14.90
N GLU A 129 -3.11 10.01 -14.69
CA GLU A 129 -2.37 10.74 -15.74
C GLU A 129 -1.17 9.96 -16.28
N LEU A 130 -0.50 9.19 -15.43
CA LEU A 130 0.69 8.40 -15.77
C LEU A 130 0.39 6.99 -16.30
N ASP A 131 -0.88 6.65 -16.50
CA ASP A 131 -1.34 5.30 -16.87
C ASP A 131 -0.81 4.19 -15.94
N VAL A 132 -0.76 4.46 -14.63
CA VAL A 132 -0.39 3.44 -13.64
C VAL A 132 -1.42 2.30 -13.67
N PRO A 133 -0.97 1.03 -13.80
CA PRO A 133 -1.86 -0.08 -14.06
C PRO A 133 -2.74 -0.46 -12.88
N ALA A 134 -2.24 -0.36 -11.64
CA ALA A 134 -2.99 -0.76 -10.45
C ALA A 134 -2.53 -0.05 -9.18
N LEU A 135 -3.46 0.16 -8.25
CA LEU A 135 -3.18 0.75 -6.95
C LEU A 135 -3.83 -0.05 -5.82
N TRP A 136 -3.16 -0.08 -4.68
CA TRP A 136 -3.70 -0.63 -3.44
C TRP A 136 -3.62 0.40 -2.33
N ILE A 137 -4.76 0.99 -2.03
CA ILE A 137 -4.93 1.96 -0.94
C ILE A 137 -5.04 1.19 0.36
N GLN A 138 -4.07 1.39 1.25
CA GLN A 138 -4.05 0.70 2.53
C GLN A 138 -5.07 1.32 3.50
N PRO A 139 -5.58 0.54 4.47
CA PRO A 139 -6.54 1.05 5.43
C PRO A 139 -6.07 2.32 6.13
N GLY A 140 -6.95 3.33 6.17
CA GLY A 140 -6.66 4.65 6.74
C GLY A 140 -6.02 5.65 5.78
N ALA A 141 -5.71 5.25 4.54
CA ALA A 141 -5.25 6.16 3.48
C ALA A 141 -6.40 6.71 2.61
N GLU A 142 -7.65 6.37 2.92
CA GLU A 142 -8.86 6.76 2.20
C GLU A 142 -9.84 7.52 3.09
N ASP A 143 -10.62 8.40 2.46
CA ASP A 143 -11.79 9.08 2.99
C ASP A 143 -12.90 9.10 1.91
N GLU A 144 -14.04 9.73 2.20
CA GLU A 144 -15.15 9.79 1.25
C GLU A 144 -14.74 10.39 -0.11
N ALA A 145 -13.87 11.40 -0.12
CA ALA A 145 -13.41 12.04 -1.36
C ALA A 145 -12.55 11.09 -2.21
N VAL A 146 -11.72 10.27 -1.57
CA VAL A 146 -10.96 9.19 -2.24
C VAL A 146 -11.92 8.17 -2.85
N LEU A 147 -12.91 7.70 -2.08
CA LEU A 147 -13.88 6.70 -2.55
C LEU A 147 -14.74 7.21 -3.71
N GLN A 148 -15.21 8.45 -3.61
CA GLN A 148 -15.98 9.12 -4.65
C GLN A 148 -15.15 9.27 -5.93
N TYR A 149 -13.90 9.75 -5.82
CA TYR A 149 -13.02 9.90 -6.97
C TYR A 149 -12.80 8.59 -7.71
N ILE A 150 -12.57 7.48 -7.00
CA ILE A 150 -12.39 6.14 -7.60
C ILE A 150 -13.59 5.74 -8.43
N LYS A 151 -14.82 5.95 -7.90
CA LYS A 151 -16.06 5.60 -8.58
C LYS A 151 -16.34 6.48 -9.79
N GLU A 152 -16.19 7.80 -9.65
CA GLU A 152 -16.49 8.78 -10.71
C GLU A 152 -15.49 8.75 -11.86
N ASN A 153 -14.34 8.10 -11.68
CA ASN A 153 -13.26 8.05 -12.66
C ASN A 153 -13.03 6.64 -13.24
N ASP A 154 -13.97 5.71 -13.02
CA ASP A 154 -13.93 4.33 -13.49
C ASP A 154 -12.63 3.61 -13.11
N LEU A 155 -12.23 3.72 -11.84
CA LEU A 155 -10.99 3.14 -11.32
C LEU A 155 -11.23 1.88 -10.46
N THR A 156 -12.47 1.43 -10.32
CA THR A 156 -12.88 0.33 -9.43
C THR A 156 -12.33 -1.04 -9.84
N ASP A 157 -11.94 -1.19 -11.10
CA ASP A 157 -11.36 -2.42 -11.67
C ASP A 157 -9.84 -2.56 -11.43
N ARG A 158 -9.16 -1.47 -11.08
CA ARG A 158 -7.70 -1.44 -10.88
C ARG A 158 -7.25 -0.89 -9.53
N VAL A 159 -8.17 -0.41 -8.70
CA VAL A 159 -7.87 0.10 -7.36
C VAL A 159 -8.46 -0.82 -6.30
N ILE A 160 -7.60 -1.31 -5.40
CA ILE A 160 -8.01 -2.04 -4.19
C ILE A 160 -8.12 -1.02 -3.05
N TYR A 161 -9.30 -0.91 -2.45
CA TYR A 161 -9.63 0.04 -1.38
C TYR A 161 -10.70 -0.56 -0.45
N GLY A 162 -10.99 0.10 0.67
CA GLY A 162 -12.10 -0.28 1.55
C GLY A 162 -11.76 -1.41 2.53
N GLY A 163 -10.52 -1.47 3.03
CA GLY A 163 -10.13 -2.36 4.13
C GLY A 163 -9.09 -3.46 3.87
N PRO A 164 -8.90 -4.02 2.65
CA PRO A 164 -7.84 -5.00 2.42
C PRO A 164 -6.44 -4.44 2.71
N CYS A 165 -5.61 -5.17 3.45
CA CYS A 165 -4.20 -4.80 3.67
C CYS A 165 -3.24 -5.84 3.11
N ILE A 166 -2.20 -5.37 2.43
CA ILE A 166 -1.20 -6.23 1.82
C ILE A 166 -0.40 -7.04 2.84
N LEU A 167 -0.18 -6.51 4.05
CA LEU A 167 0.52 -7.24 5.12
C LEU A 167 -0.27 -8.43 5.67
N VAL A 168 -1.59 -8.45 5.43
CA VAL A 168 -2.49 -9.51 5.92
C VAL A 168 -2.84 -10.48 4.80
N LEU A 169 -3.13 -9.96 3.61
CA LEU A 169 -3.69 -10.73 2.50
C LEU A 169 -2.67 -11.02 1.40
N GLY A 170 -1.60 -10.23 1.29
CA GLY A 170 -0.66 -10.28 0.18
C GLY A 170 -0.02 -11.67 0.00
N ASP A 171 0.36 -12.34 1.09
CA ASP A 171 0.93 -13.70 1.02
C ASP A 171 -0.07 -14.73 0.50
N GLY A 172 -1.32 -14.65 0.94
CA GLY A 172 -2.37 -15.58 0.51
C GLY A 172 -2.80 -15.37 -0.93
N ILE A 173 -2.64 -14.16 -1.47
CA ILE A 173 -2.85 -13.87 -2.89
C ILE A 173 -1.65 -14.36 -3.70
N ARG A 174 -0.43 -14.02 -3.25
CA ARG A 174 0.83 -14.42 -3.90
C ARG A 174 0.98 -15.92 -4.02
N SER A 175 0.55 -16.70 -3.02
CA SER A 175 0.63 -18.17 -3.08
C SER A 175 -0.30 -18.81 -4.12
N LYS A 176 -1.11 -18.00 -4.83
CA LYS A 176 -2.05 -18.41 -5.88
C LYS A 176 -1.70 -17.81 -7.25
N LEU A 177 -0.56 -17.12 -7.36
CA LEU A 177 0.04 -16.69 -8.63
C LEU A 177 0.90 -17.82 -9.18
#